data_AF-A0ABD5VTT4-F1
#
_entry.id   AF-A0ABD5VTT4-F1
#
_cell.length_a   1.000
_cell.length_b   1.000
_cell.length_c   1.000
_cell.angle_alpha   90.00
_cell.angle_beta   90.00
_cell.angle_gamma   90.00
#
_symmetry.space_group_name_H-M   'P 1'
#
loop_
_entity.id
_entity.type
_entity.pdbx_description
1 polymer ?
#
loop_
_entity_poly.entity_id
_entity_poly.type
_entity_poly.pdbx_seq_one_letter_code
_entity_poly.pdbx_strand_id
1 'polypeptide(L)' 'MLWTAYESGYFEWPRRYSGEEIADELGVSHPTFSQHLRKAELKVFSLLFAGFEMDE' A
#
# COMPACT_ATOMS: atom_id res chain seq x y z
N MET A 1 -4.05 3.49 -5.23
CA MET A 1 -3.56 3.74 -3.86
C MET A 1 -2.24 3.05 -3.59
N LEU A 2 -2.09 1.72 -3.71
CA LEU A 2 -0.77 1.07 -3.47
C LEU A 2 0.36 1.60 -4.37
N TRP A 3 0.13 1.70 -5.68
CA TRP A 3 1.11 2.28 -6.62
C TRP A 3 1.47 3.72 -6.26
N THR A 4 0.46 4.55 -5.95
CA THR A 4 0.66 5.94 -5.50
C THR A 4 1.49 6.02 -4.22
N ALA A 5 1.22 5.17 -3.22
CA ALA A 5 2.00 5.11 -1.99
C ALA A 5 3.44 4.64 -2.25
N TYR A 6 3.64 3.72 -3.19
CA TYR A 6 4.97 3.28 -3.60
C TYR A 6 5.77 4.43 -4.23
N GLU A 7 5.20 5.11 -5.23
CA GLU A 7 5.85 6.23 -5.93
C GLU A 7 6.06 7.45 -5.03
N SER A 8 5.19 7.68 -4.03
CA SER A 8 5.36 8.77 -3.07
C SER A 8 6.43 8.47 -2.01
N GLY A 9 7.11 7.33 -2.05
CA GLY A 9 8.13 7.00 -1.04
C GLY A 9 7.55 6.78 0.36
N TYR A 10 6.27 6.43 0.46
CA TYR A 10 5.60 6.04 1.72
C TYR A 10 6.32 4.89 2.44
N PHE A 11 6.88 3.97 1.64
CA PHE A 11 7.58 2.78 2.13
C PHE A 11 9.09 3.00 2.33
N GLU A 12 9.64 4.18 2.01
CA GLU A 12 11.07 4.47 2.14
C GLU A 12 11.47 4.83 3.58
N TRP A 13 12.77 4.74 3.88
CA TRP A 13 13.33 5.25 5.12
C TRP A 13 14.50 6.22 4.84
N PRO A 14 14.51 7.44 5.42
CA PRO A 14 13.38 8.07 6.12
C PRO A 14 12.20 8.28 5.17
N ARG A 15 10.96 8.14 5.66
CA ARG A 15 9.75 8.28 4.83
C ARG A 15 9.70 9.68 4.23
N ARG A 16 9.55 9.78 2.91
CA ARG A 16 9.37 11.08 2.24
C ARG A 16 7.98 11.67 2.48
N TYR A 17 6.97 10.81 2.57
CA TYR A 17 5.59 11.20 2.85
C TYR A 17 4.92 10.19 3.78
N SER A 18 4.16 10.70 4.74
CA SER A 18 3.32 9.94 5.66
C SER A 18 2.01 9.49 5.00
N GLY A 19 1.31 8.55 5.64
CA GLY A 19 0.03 8.07 5.14
C GLY A 19 -1.07 9.13 5.21
N GLU A 20 -0.92 10.09 6.12
CA GLU A 20 -1.84 11.21 6.29
C GLU A 20 -1.67 12.24 5.17
N GLU A 21 -0.43 12.59 4.83
CA GLU A 21 -0.12 13.47 3.68
C GLU A 21 -0.61 12.88 2.35
N ILE A 22 -0.47 11.55 2.16
CA ILE A 22 -0.96 10.87 0.96
C ILE A 22 -2.49 10.79 0.95
N ALA A 23 -3.14 10.60 2.11
CA ALA A 23 -4.59 10.61 2.21
C ALA A 23 -5.17 11.98 1.84
N ASP A 24 -4.54 13.05 2.34
CA ASP A 24 -4.88 14.43 2.03
C ASP A 24 -4.72 14.75 0.54
N GLU A 25 -3.61 14.32 -0.07
CA GLU A 25 -3.37 14.50 -1.52
C GLU A 25 -4.42 13.76 -2.38
N LEU A 26 -4.83 12.58 -1.94
CA LEU A 26 -5.86 11.78 -2.61
C LEU A 26 -7.29 12.27 -2.34
N GLY A 27 -7.48 13.26 -1.48
CA GLY A 27 -8.80 13.79 -1.12
C GLY A 27 -9.67 12.78 -0.38
N VAL A 28 -9.06 11.86 0.38
CA VAL A 28 -9.76 10.81 1.14
C VAL A 28 -9.38 10.87 2.61
N SER A 29 -10.23 10.31 3.49
CA SER A 29 -9.87 10.20 4.90
C SER A 29 -8.70 9.24 5.11
N HIS A 30 -7.87 9.48 6.14
CA HIS A 30 -6.78 8.57 6.50
C HIS A 30 -7.25 7.11 6.75
N PRO A 31 -8.40 6.84 7.43
CA PRO A 31 -8.95 5.49 7.52
C PRO A 31 -9.32 4.86 6.17
N THR A 32 -9.85 5.66 5.24
CA THR A 32 -10.18 5.21 3.88
C THR A 32 -8.90 4.82 3.14
N PHE A 33 -7.88 5.69 3.14
CA PHE A 33 -6.57 5.40 2.55
C PHE A 33 -5.97 4.11 3.12
N SER A 34 -5.94 3.97 4.45
CA SER A 34 -5.42 2.79 5.14
C SER A 34 -6.17 1.50 4.75
N GLN A 35 -7.50 1.56 4.65
CA GLN A 35 -8.31 0.42 4.22
C GLN A 35 -7.97 0.00 2.79
N HIS A 36 -7.89 0.94 1.86
CA HIS A 36 -7.55 0.66 0.47
C HIS A 36 -6.11 0.16 0.30
N LEU A 37 -5.17 0.72 1.06
CA LEU A 37 -3.79 0.28 1.09
C LEU A 37 -3.71 -1.18 1.54
N ARG A 38 -4.37 -1.52 2.65
CA ARG A 38 -4.39 -2.89 3.17
C ARG A 38 -4.99 -3.90 2.20
N LYS A 39 -6.09 -3.54 1.52
CA LYS A 39 -6.69 -4.41 0.49
C LYS A 39 -5.74 -4.64 -0.68
N ALA A 40 -5.00 -3.61 -1.09
CA ALA A 40 -4.04 -3.71 -2.17
C ALA A 40 -2.81 -4.54 -1.77
N GLU A 41 -2.28 -4.35 -0.56
CA GLU A 41 -1.23 -5.21 0.01
C GLU A 41 -1.64 -6.69 0.06
N LEU A 42 -2.87 -6.97 0.55
CA LEU A 42 -3.40 -8.33 0.58
C LEU A 42 -3.47 -8.97 -0.81
N LYS A 43 -3.87 -8.21 -1.82
CA LYS A 43 -3.88 -8.71 -3.21
C LYS A 43 -2.47 -9.03 -3.70
N VAL A 44 -1.49 -8.18 -3.40
CA VAL A 44 -0.09 -8.43 -3.77
C VAL A 44 0.45 -9.65 -3.04
N PHE A 45 0.23 -9.77 -1.74
CA PHE A 45 0.66 -10.94 -0.96
C PHE A 45 -0.03 -12.22 -1.43
N SER A 46 -1.33 -12.17 -1.73
CA SER A 46 -2.03 -13.32 -2.28
C SER A 46 -1.41 -13.79 -3.59
N LEU A 47 -1.04 -12.87 -4.49
CA LEU A 47 -0.38 -13.23 -5.75
C LEU A 47 1.06 -13.73 -5.53
N LEU A 48 1.80 -13.09 -4.62
CA LEU A 48 3.17 -13.45 -4.31
C LEU A 48 3.22 -14.86 -3.71
N PHE A 49 2.39 -15.13 -2.69
CA PHE A 49 2.37 -16.39 -1.94
C PHE A 49 1.58 -17.52 -2.62
N ALA A 50 0.62 -17.23 -3.51
CA ALA A 50 -0.01 -18.26 -4.34
C ALA A 50 0.99 -19.00 -5.24
N GLY A 51 2.13 -18.36 -5.59
CA GLY A 51 3.22 -19.02 -6.29
C GLY A 51 4.07 -19.94 -5.41
N PHE A 52 4.11 -19.71 -4.08
CA PHE A 52 4.89 -20.52 -3.13
C PHE A 52 4.17 -21.79 -2.68
N GLU A 53 2.84 -21.87 -2.79
CA GLU A 53 2.06 -23.09 -2.51
C GLU A 53 2.14 -24.14 -3.63
N MET A 54 2.68 -23.78 -4.79
CA MET A 54 2.81 -24.66 -5.98
C MET A 54 4.15 -25.41 -6.04
N ASP A 55 5.06 -25.18 -5.09
CA ASP A 55 6.41 -25.73 -5.03
C ASP A 55 6.55 -26.94 -4.06
N GLU A 56 5.44 -27.53 -3.58
CA GLU A 56 5.41 -28.80 -2.80
C GLU A 56 5.08 -30.04 -3.64
#